data_AF-A0A9N8JDY4-F1
#
_entry.id   AF-A0A9N8JDY4-F1
#
_cell.length_a   1.000
_cell.length_b   1.000
_cell.length_c   1.000
_cell.angle_alpha   90.00
_cell.angle_beta   90.00
_cell.angle_gamma   90.00
#
_symmetry.space_group_name_H-M   'P 1'
#
loop_
_entity.id
_entity.type
_entity.pdbx_description
1 polymer ?
#
loop_
_entity_poly.entity_id
_entity_poly.type
_entity_poly.pdbx_seq_one_letter_code
_entity_poly.pdbx_strand_id
1 'polypeptide(L)'
;MSAIKINLSAPIYGSDGTGIVPNEPGERAEAADEFLVALKNAFRRQLRKAGPQGDAMRAMFGTDDYEFVGGQMPVGYTHVRKDPNGRRDIRIYGHPSGRFYNSAAKFLPHVVFLLTLSVDHCECDLCG
;
A
#
# COMPACT_ATOMS: atom_id res chain seq x y z
N MET A 1 7.52 -11.66 20.74
CA MET A 1 6.45 -10.64 20.75
C MET A 1 5.46 -11.00 19.66
N SER A 2 4.16 -10.79 19.87
CA SER A 2 3.15 -11.00 18.82
C SER A 2 3.23 -9.85 17.82
N ALA A 3 3.06 -10.13 16.53
CA ALA A 3 2.98 -9.09 15.52
C ALA A 3 1.74 -8.21 15.71
N ILE A 4 1.87 -6.91 15.48
CA ILE A 4 0.77 -5.95 15.42
C ILE A 4 0.04 -6.15 14.10
N LYS A 5 -1.27 -6.43 14.18
CA LYS A 5 -2.12 -6.72 13.03
C LYS A 5 -2.81 -5.44 12.54
N ILE A 6 -2.62 -5.13 11.26
CA ILE A 6 -3.23 -3.99 10.59
C ILE A 6 -4.19 -4.51 9.53
N ASN A 7 -5.48 -4.23 9.69
CA ASN A 7 -6.47 -4.46 8.64
C ASN A 7 -6.68 -3.19 7.82
N LEU A 8 -6.08 -3.08 6.64
CA LEU A 8 -6.13 -1.86 5.83
C LEU A 8 -7.53 -1.48 5.34
N SER A 9 -8.47 -2.41 5.30
CA SER A 9 -9.87 -2.11 4.96
C SER A 9 -10.70 -1.64 6.15
N ALA A 10 -10.12 -1.60 7.36
CA ALA A 10 -10.83 -1.17 8.55
C ALA A 10 -11.20 0.32 8.45
N PRO A 11 -12.45 0.72 8.77
CA PRO A 11 -12.92 2.11 8.68
C PRO A 11 -12.16 3.11 9.56
N ILE A 12 -11.32 2.62 10.48
CA ILE A 12 -10.48 3.46 11.34
C ILE A 12 -9.31 4.10 10.60
N TYR A 13 -8.93 3.55 9.45
CA TYR A 13 -7.86 4.11 8.62
C TYR A 13 -8.45 5.08 7.61
N GLY A 14 -7.70 6.13 7.30
CA GLY A 14 -8.09 7.07 6.25
C GLY A 14 -8.22 6.34 4.91
N SER A 15 -9.02 6.90 4.01
CA SER A 15 -9.04 6.50 2.61
C SER A 15 -9.40 7.68 1.74
N ASP A 16 -8.59 7.89 0.71
CA ASP A 16 -8.82 8.75 -0.44
C ASP A 16 -9.06 7.94 -1.73
N GLY A 17 -9.28 6.63 -1.59
CA GLY A 17 -9.48 5.72 -2.70
C GLY A 17 -10.76 6.05 -3.47
N THR A 18 -10.63 6.27 -4.76
CA THR A 18 -11.76 6.62 -5.64
C THR A 18 -12.68 5.44 -5.97
N GLY A 19 -12.21 4.20 -5.77
CA GLY A 19 -12.91 2.98 -6.20
C GLY A 19 -12.92 2.79 -7.72
N ILE A 20 -12.33 3.72 -8.49
CA ILE A 20 -12.27 3.65 -9.95
C ILE A 20 -11.16 2.70 -10.35
N VAL A 21 -11.53 1.66 -11.09
CA VAL A 21 -10.61 0.73 -11.73
C VAL A 21 -10.80 0.88 -13.24
N PRO A 22 -9.79 1.35 -13.99
CA PRO A 22 -9.83 1.33 -15.44
C PRO A 22 -10.10 -0.08 -15.96
N ASN A 23 -11.09 -0.23 -16.83
CA ASN A 23 -11.42 -1.52 -17.45
C ASN A 23 -10.48 -1.79 -18.63
N GLU A 24 -9.21 -1.99 -18.33
CA GLU A 24 -8.16 -2.18 -19.33
C GLU A 24 -8.08 -3.64 -19.80
N PRO A 25 -7.92 -3.90 -21.10
CA PRO A 25 -7.72 -5.26 -21.60
C PRO A 25 -6.49 -5.94 -20.98
N GLY A 26 -6.66 -7.20 -20.57
CA GLY A 26 -5.59 -8.02 -20.00
C GLY A 26 -5.29 -7.77 -18.51
N GLU A 27 -6.13 -7.01 -17.83
CA GLU A 27 -6.08 -6.84 -16.37
C GLU A 27 -7.06 -7.79 -15.68
N ARG A 28 -6.59 -8.43 -14.60
CA ARG A 28 -7.40 -9.33 -13.78
C ARG A 28 -7.25 -8.95 -12.32
N ALA A 29 -8.38 -8.74 -11.64
CA ALA A 29 -8.39 -8.57 -10.19
C ALA A 29 -7.86 -9.83 -9.50
N GLU A 30 -7.08 -9.64 -8.44
CA GLU A 30 -6.55 -10.74 -7.64
C GLU A 30 -6.87 -10.50 -6.16
N ALA A 31 -6.93 -11.60 -5.41
CA ALA A 31 -6.97 -11.52 -3.96
C ALA A 31 -5.75 -10.71 -3.46
N ALA A 32 -5.94 -9.91 -2.42
CA ALA A 32 -4.87 -9.03 -1.94
C ALA A 32 -3.80 -9.80 -1.16
N ASP A 33 -3.95 -11.09 -0.86
CA ASP A 33 -3.05 -11.82 0.06
C ASP A 33 -1.57 -11.74 -0.35
N GLU A 34 -1.24 -12.05 -1.61
CA GLU A 34 0.14 -11.93 -2.12
C GLU A 34 0.64 -10.48 -2.06
N PHE A 35 -0.25 -9.54 -2.36
CA PHE A 35 0.05 -8.12 -2.31
C PHE A 35 0.32 -7.63 -0.87
N LEU A 36 -0.48 -8.07 0.10
CA LEU A 36 -0.31 -7.72 1.52
C LEU A 36 1.00 -8.30 2.08
N VAL A 37 1.42 -9.48 1.62
CA VAL A 37 2.76 -10.02 1.92
C VAL A 37 3.86 -9.14 1.33
N ALA A 38 3.73 -8.70 0.08
CA ALA A 38 4.68 -7.80 -0.54
C ALA A 38 4.75 -6.44 0.18
N LEU A 39 3.60 -5.91 0.60
CA LEU A 39 3.48 -4.66 1.34
C LEU A 39 4.10 -4.78 2.74
N LYS A 40 3.87 -5.88 3.45
CA LYS A 40 4.53 -6.20 4.73
C LYS A 40 6.05 -6.19 4.58
N ASN A 41 6.57 -6.84 3.54
CA ASN A 41 8.01 -6.89 3.29
C ASN A 41 8.58 -5.50 2.97
N ALA A 42 7.86 -4.69 2.19
CA ALA A 42 8.24 -3.31 1.91
C ALA A 42 8.25 -2.45 3.18
N PHE A 43 7.20 -2.54 4.00
CA PHE A 43 7.08 -1.83 5.28
C PHE A 43 8.25 -2.19 6.21
N ARG A 44 8.52 -3.49 6.39
CA ARG A 44 9.63 -3.99 7.20
C ARG A 44 10.99 -3.51 6.68
N ARG A 45 11.18 -3.48 5.36
CA ARG A 45 12.41 -2.98 4.74
C ARG A 45 12.61 -1.50 5.03
N GLN A 46 11.55 -0.69 4.93
CA GLN A 46 11.60 0.74 5.21
C GLN A 46 11.89 1.00 6.71
N LEU A 47 11.24 0.28 7.61
CA LEU A 47 11.51 0.34 9.06
C LEU A 47 12.97 0.03 9.42
N ARG A 48 13.64 -0.83 8.65
CA ARG A 48 15.04 -1.23 8.89
C ARG A 48 16.06 -0.37 8.14
N LYS A 49 15.60 0.52 7.27
CA LYS A 49 16.48 1.39 6.48
C LYS A 49 17.22 2.33 7.44
N ALA A 50 18.52 2.52 7.20
CA ALA A 50 19.29 3.54 7.89
C ALA A 50 18.98 4.93 7.29
N GLY A 51 19.05 5.97 8.12
CA GLY A 51 18.84 7.35 7.72
C GLY A 51 17.40 7.85 7.89
N PRO A 52 17.13 9.11 7.48
CA PRO A 52 15.99 9.89 7.95
C PRO A 52 14.63 9.23 7.73
N GLN A 53 14.42 8.59 6.58
CA GLN A 53 13.16 7.90 6.29
C GLN A 53 12.90 6.71 7.22
N GLY A 54 13.94 5.92 7.53
CA GLY A 54 13.80 4.80 8.45
C GLY A 54 13.68 5.27 9.90
N ASP A 55 14.38 6.35 10.26
CA ASP A 55 14.24 6.98 11.58
C ASP A 55 12.83 7.51 11.81
N ALA A 56 12.24 8.21 10.82
CA ALA A 56 10.86 8.68 10.87
C ALA A 56 9.85 7.53 11.01
N MET A 57 10.03 6.44 10.22
CA MET A 57 9.18 5.26 10.34
C MET A 57 9.26 4.61 11.73
N ARG A 58 10.47 4.49 12.31
CA ARG A 58 10.64 3.96 13.66
C ARG A 58 10.09 4.90 14.74
N ALA A 59 10.15 6.21 14.53
CA ALA A 59 9.53 7.17 15.44
C ALA A 59 7.99 7.07 15.42
N MET A 60 7.39 6.81 14.25
CA MET A 60 5.94 6.69 14.10
C MET A 60 5.39 5.34 14.54
N PHE A 61 6.08 4.24 14.21
CA PHE A 61 5.58 2.88 14.36
C PHE A 61 6.43 2.03 15.32
N GLY A 62 7.44 2.60 15.98
CA GLY A 62 8.35 1.82 16.83
C GLY A 62 9.15 0.77 16.04
N THR A 63 9.47 -0.33 16.70
CA THR A 63 10.29 -1.41 16.14
C THR A 63 9.60 -2.78 16.19
N ASP A 64 8.29 -2.80 16.45
CA ASP A 64 7.50 -4.03 16.48
C ASP A 64 7.43 -4.69 15.10
N ASP A 65 7.08 -5.97 15.10
CA ASP A 65 6.74 -6.68 13.86
C ASP A 65 5.29 -6.35 13.48
N TYR A 66 5.08 -6.03 12.20
CA TYR A 66 3.78 -5.67 11.64
C TYR A 66 3.29 -6.70 10.63
N GLU A 67 1.98 -6.93 10.63
CA GLU A 67 1.31 -7.82 9.68
C GLU A 67 0.06 -7.17 9.10
N PHE A 68 -0.03 -7.10 7.78
CA PHE A 68 -1.24 -6.68 7.08
C PHE A 68 -2.18 -7.88 6.92
N VAL A 69 -3.39 -7.77 7.46
CA VAL A 69 -4.38 -8.86 7.52
C VAL A 69 -5.69 -8.45 6.83
N GLY A 70 -6.61 -9.41 6.68
CA GLY A 70 -7.96 -9.17 6.16
C GLY A 70 -8.13 -9.45 4.67
N GLY A 71 -7.05 -9.73 3.93
CA GLY A 71 -7.11 -10.10 2.51
C GLY A 71 -7.67 -9.01 1.59
N GLN A 72 -7.74 -7.77 2.09
CA GLN A 72 -8.38 -6.64 1.41
C GLN A 72 -7.42 -5.45 1.29
N MET A 73 -7.59 -4.69 0.21
CA MET A 73 -6.91 -3.41 -0.01
C MET A 73 -7.49 -2.32 0.90
N PRO A 74 -6.79 -1.17 1.08
CA PRO A 74 -7.42 0.03 1.60
C PRO A 74 -8.71 0.34 0.84
N VAL A 75 -9.71 0.88 1.54
CA VAL A 75 -11.02 1.22 0.94
C VAL A 75 -10.81 2.06 -0.33
N GLY A 76 -11.51 1.75 -1.42
CA GLY A 76 -11.39 2.48 -2.68
C GLY A 76 -10.12 2.22 -3.49
N TYR A 77 -9.23 1.33 -3.04
CA TYR A 77 -8.10 0.85 -3.81
C TYR A 77 -8.35 -0.56 -4.36
N THR A 78 -7.78 -0.86 -5.53
CA THR A 78 -7.84 -2.20 -6.12
C THR A 78 -6.49 -2.58 -6.70
N HIS A 79 -6.09 -3.81 -6.41
CA HIS A 79 -4.91 -4.45 -6.99
C HIS A 79 -5.35 -5.35 -8.14
N VAL A 80 -4.74 -5.15 -9.31
CA VAL A 80 -4.91 -6.03 -10.47
C VAL A 80 -3.56 -6.51 -10.97
N ARG A 81 -3.54 -7.70 -11.56
CA ARG A 81 -2.42 -8.21 -12.34
C ARG A 81 -2.68 -7.92 -13.80
N LYS A 82 -1.69 -7.32 -14.45
CA LYS A 82 -1.64 -7.17 -15.91
C LYS A 82 -0.70 -8.22 -16.44
N ASP A 83 -1.20 -9.09 -17.31
CA ASP A 83 -0.39 -10.15 -17.94
C ASP A 83 -0.56 -10.14 -19.46
N PRO A 84 0.11 -9.19 -20.15
CA PRO A 84 -0.01 -9.10 -21.60
C PRO A 84 0.94 -10.07 -22.34
N ASN A 85 1.99 -10.58 -21.68
CA ASN A 85 3.09 -11.34 -22.32
C ASN A 85 3.83 -12.31 -21.36
N GLY A 86 3.18 -12.81 -20.30
CA GLY A 86 3.81 -13.64 -19.27
C GLY A 86 4.64 -12.86 -18.24
N ARG A 87 4.68 -11.52 -18.34
CA ARG A 87 5.28 -10.63 -17.33
C ARG A 87 4.22 -10.27 -16.31
N ARG A 88 4.49 -10.59 -15.05
CA ARG A 88 3.61 -10.32 -13.91
C ARG A 88 3.75 -8.87 -13.48
N ASP A 89 3.05 -7.97 -14.16
CA ASP A 89 2.99 -6.56 -13.77
C ASP A 89 1.82 -6.36 -12.80
N ILE A 90 2.08 -5.69 -11.69
CA ILE A 90 1.02 -5.30 -10.75
C ILE A 90 0.61 -3.85 -10.99
N ARG A 91 -0.68 -3.56 -10.84
CA ARG A 91 -1.22 -2.20 -10.88
C ARG A 91 -2.16 -2.00 -9.71
N ILE A 92 -1.97 -0.89 -9.01
CA ILE A 92 -2.75 -0.52 -7.84
C ILE A 92 -3.48 0.77 -8.17
N TYR A 93 -4.77 0.66 -8.44
CA TYR A 93 -5.67 1.76 -8.75
C TYR A 93 -6.37 2.28 -7.50
N GLY A 94 -6.96 3.47 -7.62
CA GLY A 94 -7.72 4.13 -6.56
C GLY A 94 -7.19 5.51 -6.20
N HIS A 95 -5.94 5.83 -6.51
CA HIS A 95 -5.35 7.12 -6.14
C HIS A 95 -6.11 8.31 -6.79
N PRO A 96 -6.37 9.42 -6.06
CA PRO A 96 -7.12 10.58 -6.56
C PRO A 96 -6.58 11.20 -7.86
N SER A 97 -5.27 11.11 -8.10
CA SER A 97 -4.66 11.60 -9.35
C SER A 97 -5.05 10.81 -10.61
N GLY A 98 -5.79 9.70 -10.47
CA GLY A 98 -6.16 8.79 -11.56
C GLY A 98 -5.02 7.90 -12.06
N ARG A 99 -3.81 8.05 -11.50
CA ARG A 99 -2.64 7.23 -11.80
C ARG A 99 -2.61 5.98 -10.92
N PHE A 100 -1.82 4.98 -11.31
CA PHE A 100 -1.64 3.74 -10.55
C PHE A 100 -0.20 3.57 -10.04
N TYR A 101 -0.05 2.82 -8.95
CA TYR A 101 1.25 2.33 -8.50
C TYR A 101 1.56 0.99 -9.16
N ASN A 102 2.83 0.77 -9.50
CA ASN A 102 3.29 -0.47 -10.13
C ASN A 102 4.13 -1.37 -9.21
N SER A 103 4.18 -1.07 -7.91
CA SER A 103 4.76 -1.96 -6.90
C SER A 103 4.23 -1.66 -5.50
N ALA A 104 4.25 -2.66 -4.60
CA ALA A 104 3.94 -2.45 -3.19
C ALA A 104 4.88 -1.44 -2.53
N ALA A 105 6.16 -1.41 -2.93
CA ALA A 105 7.14 -0.47 -2.41
C ALA A 105 6.83 0.99 -2.77
N LYS A 106 6.30 1.24 -3.96
CA LYS A 106 5.85 2.59 -4.37
C LYS A 106 4.52 2.99 -3.75
N PHE A 107 3.66 2.02 -3.45
CA PHE A 107 2.40 2.28 -2.75
C PHE A 107 2.59 2.55 -1.25
N LEU A 108 3.64 1.99 -0.66
CA LEU A 108 3.91 2.03 0.77
C LEU A 108 3.88 3.45 1.39
N PRO A 109 4.49 4.51 0.81
CA PRO A 109 4.41 5.84 1.39
C PRO A 109 2.97 6.35 1.52
N HIS A 110 2.11 6.01 0.54
CA HIS A 110 0.69 6.33 0.59
C HIS A 110 -0.03 5.54 1.67
N VAL A 111 0.28 4.25 1.83
CA VAL A 111 -0.26 3.44 2.94
C VAL A 111 0.13 4.03 4.29
N VAL A 112 1.39 4.45 4.46
CA VAL A 112 1.85 5.09 5.70
C VAL A 112 1.05 6.35 5.98
N PHE A 113 0.81 7.19 4.97
CA PHE A 113 -0.07 8.36 5.09
C PHE A 113 -1.49 7.99 5.54
N LEU A 114 -2.11 6.95 4.96
CA LEU A 114 -3.44 6.49 5.38
C LEU A 114 -3.47 5.96 6.82
N LEU A 115 -2.37 5.36 7.29
CA LEU A 115 -2.24 4.82 8.64
C LEU A 115 -2.02 5.89 9.72
N THR A 116 -1.32 6.98 9.40
CA THR A 116 -1.02 8.03 10.38
C THR A 116 -2.21 8.96 10.64
N LEU A 117 -3.27 8.87 9.85
CA LEU A 117 -4.43 9.76 9.90
C LEU A 117 -4.05 11.25 9.81
N SER A 118 -2.83 11.54 9.33
CA SER A 118 -2.33 12.89 9.18
C SER A 118 -2.80 13.47 7.85
N VAL A 119 -3.21 14.73 7.87
CA VAL A 119 -3.57 15.50 6.66
C VAL A 119 -2.35 16.15 6.01
N ASP A 120 -1.18 16.05 6.65
CA ASP A 120 0.05 16.66 6.15
C ASP A 120 0.72 15.78 5.08
N HIS A 121 1.23 16.48 4.06
CA HIS A 121 1.85 16.03 2.80
C HIS A 121 2.21 14.54 2.69
N CYS A 122 1.52 13.81 1.80
CA CYS A 122 1.91 12.46 1.40
C CYS A 122 3.15 12.50 0.48
N GLU A 123 4.18 11.72 0.82
CA GLU A 123 5.44 11.66 0.06
C GLU A 123 5.43 10.61 -1.07
N CYS A 124 4.27 10.11 -1.48
CA CYS A 124 4.20 9.14 -2.57
C CYS A 124 4.45 9.81 -3.93
N ASP A 125 4.89 9.01 -4.91
CA ASP A 125 5.15 9.49 -6.29
C ASP A 125 3.92 10.11 -7.00
N LEU A 126 2.71 9.96 -6.43
CA LEU A 126 1.45 10.37 -7.05
C LEU A 126 0.77 11.58 -6.40
N CYS A 127 1.16 11.98 -5.19
CA CYS A 127 0.64 13.15 -4.47
C CYS A 127 1.42 14.45 -4.71
N GLY A 128 2.66 14.34 -5.23
CA GLY A 128 3.53 15.47 -5.57
C GLY A 128 3.15 16.21 -6.84
#